data_AF-Q4RCR2-F1
#
_entry.id   AF-Q4RCR2-F1
#
_cell.length_a   1.000
_cell.length_b   1.000
_cell.length_c   1.000
_cell.angle_alpha   90.00
_cell.angle_beta   90.00
_cell.angle_gamma   90.00
#
_symmetry.space_group_name_H-M   'P 1'
#
loop_
_entity.id
_entity.type
_entity.pdbx_description
1 polymer ?
#
loop_
_entity_poly.entity_id
_entity_poly.type
_entity_poly.pdbx_seq_one_letter_code
_entity_poly.pdbx_strand_id
1 'polypeptide(L)' 'QTVEHGFPHQPSALSYSPSLELLAIGTRSGAIKLYP' A
#
# COMPACT_ATOMS: atom_id res chain seq x y z
N GLN A 1 -0.49 3.47 -23.25
CA GLN A 1 -0.97 2.93 -21.96
C GLN A 1 0.12 3.20 -20.92
N THR A 2 -0.14 4.08 -19.95
CA THR A 2 0.82 4.43 -18.90
C THR A 2 0.65 3.43 -17.76
N VAL A 3 1.71 2.75 -17.35
CA VAL A 3 1.67 1.83 -16.20
C VAL A 3 1.96 2.60 -14.92
N GLU A 4 1.15 2.36 -13.89
CA GLU A 4 1.42 2.80 -12.53
C GLU A 4 2.65 2.03 -11.99
N HIS A 5 3.84 2.58 -12.23
CA HIS A 5 5.08 2.10 -11.63
C HIS A 5 5.15 2.44 -10.13
N GLY A 6 5.30 1.40 -9.30
CA GLY A 6 5.68 1.50 -7.89
C GLY A 6 4.58 1.97 -6.93
N PHE A 7 4.77 1.67 -5.65
CA PHE A 7 4.06 2.33 -4.55
C PHE A 7 4.57 3.78 -4.46
N PRO A 8 3.71 4.78 -4.14
CA PRO A 8 4.13 6.17 -4.11
C PRO A 8 5.36 6.38 -3.22
N HIS A 9 6.26 7.26 -3.68
CA HIS A 9 7.56 7.48 -3.05
C HIS A 9 7.37 7.77 -1.56
N GLN A 10 8.02 6.96 -0.70
CA GLN A 10 7.92 6.99 0.77
C GLN A 10 6.66 6.36 1.38
N PRO A 11 6.60 5.01 1.45
CA PRO A 11 5.77 4.35 2.44
C PRO A 11 6.15 4.82 3.85
N SER A 12 5.15 5.04 4.69
CA SER A 12 5.31 5.47 6.08
C SER A 12 4.52 4.65 7.08
N ALA A 13 3.59 3.81 6.62
CA ALA A 13 2.80 2.91 7.44
C ALA A 13 2.63 1.55 6.75
N LEU A 14 2.63 0.47 7.55
CA LEU A 14 2.40 -0.91 7.10
C LEU A 14 1.51 -1.62 8.13
N SER A 15 0.54 -2.40 7.66
CA SER A 15 -0.30 -3.25 8.50
C SER A 15 -0.68 -4.53 7.78
N TYR A 16 -0.70 -5.66 8.49
CA TYR A 16 -1.18 -6.94 7.98
C TYR A 16 -2.38 -7.42 8.80
N SER A 17 -3.42 -7.92 8.13
CA SER A 17 -4.60 -8.50 8.75
C SER A 17 -4.66 -10.00 8.48
N PRO A 18 -4.41 -10.87 9.48
CA PRO A 18 -4.47 -12.32 9.29
C PRO A 18 -5.87 -12.82 8.95
N SER A 19 -6.92 -12.20 9.49
CA SER A 19 -8.31 -12.60 9.24
C SER A 19 -8.76 -12.34 7.80
N LEU A 20 -8.13 -11.39 7.13
CA LEU A 20 -8.44 -11.02 5.74
C LEU A 20 -7.35 -11.47 4.77
N GLU A 21 -6.22 -11.95 5.28
CA GLU A 21 -5.00 -12.23 4.51
C GLU A 21 -4.54 -11.03 3.67
N LEU A 22 -4.72 -9.80 4.19
CA LEU A 22 -4.42 -8.57 3.46
C LEU A 22 -3.25 -7.82 4.04
N LEU A 23 -2.40 -7.30 3.16
CA LEU A 23 -1.34 -6.33 3.47
C LEU A 23 -1.78 -4.93 3.02
N ALA A 24 -1.79 -3.99 3.96
CA ALA A 24 -2.00 -2.58 3.70
C ALA A 24 -0.70 -1.79 3.85
N ILE A 25 -0.40 -0.94 2.85
CA ILE A 25 0.74 -0.03 2.88
C ILE A 25 0.22 1.41 2.68
N GLY A 26 0.67 2.35 3.50
CA GLY A 26 0.29 3.76 3.45
C GLY A 26 1.47 4.72 3.26
N THR A 27 1.25 5.88 2.64
CA THR A 27 2.23 6.99 2.53
C THR A 27 1.89 8.20 3.39
N ARG A 28 2.87 9.10 3.57
CA ARG A 28 2.67 10.40 4.24
C ARG A 28 1.69 11.31 3.51
N SER A 29 1.55 11.17 2.19
CA SER A 29 0.59 11.91 1.38
C SER A 29 -0.84 11.37 1.46
N GLY A 30 -1.07 10.28 2.20
CA GLY A 30 -2.40 9.69 2.40
C GLY A 30 -2.79 8.62 1.37
N ALA A 31 -1.88 8.17 0.50
CA ALA A 31 -2.16 7.07 -0.41
C ALA A 31 -2.11 5.72 0.33
N ILE A 32 -3.04 4.81 0.02
CA ILE A 32 -3.10 3.46 0.59
C ILE A 32 -3.18 2.46 -0.58
N LYS A 33 -2.33 1.42 -0.56
CA LYS A 33 -2.48 0.24 -1.45
C LYS A 33 -2.71 -1.01 -0.60
N LEU A 34 -3.60 -1.86 -1.08
CA LEU A 34 -3.93 -3.15 -0.51
C LEU A 34 -3.38 -4.24 -1.43
N TYR A 35 -2.76 -5.24 -0.84
CA TYR A 35 -2.27 -6.43 -1.51
C TYR A 35 -2.93 -7.67 -0.88
N PRO A 36 -3.44 -8.60 -1.70
CA PRO A 36 -3.77 -9.95 -1.25
C PRO A 36 -2.51 -10.76 -0.94
#